data_AF-H3GGC6-F1
#
_entry.id   AF-H3GGC6-F1
#
_cell.length_a   1.000
_cell.length_b   1.000
_cell.length_c   1.000
_cell.angle_alpha   90.00
_cell.angle_beta   90.00
_cell.angle_gamma   90.00
#
_symmetry.space_group_name_H-M   'P 1'
#
loop_
_entity.id
_entity.type
_entity.pdbx_description
1 polymer ?
#
loop_
_entity_poly.entity_id
_entity_poly.type
_entity_poly.pdbx_seq_one_letter_code
_entity_poly.pdbx_strand_id
1 'polypeptide(L)'
;MAAAEALLAYEPLQQLQHENFLLREENRRVQSEVRELLAWKDKAIAHMAAMAPARRRAAREVERAKQLQQQLRTVETSLKSRGALELAATELEAQCEALQKRVEALKHENAALKLQSERRQRRAEEAEAQLAAMGESFRLHLERLVAMRESLDEASHQTKHNQDHEKETTESKSLKAGSGPSKDGNTNNNTSATINNQDPATPTKEEDADSASSPSMNPAALVTGLDAVATKCLSWLQEHLEQSFARQQRKAARYEAQHAEMKLLKEQVQAAGRVPDKLAEDHAKQTRELQQRVADAEHMVVMQQQRREDMATRLRLVAGEVRQYLRLVRGEIKRKFGYLPEAIAHAESWARIAEALELLLCQSTDRCFARAK
;
A
#
# COMPACT_ATOMS: atom_id res chain seq x y z
N MET A 1 -103.16 58.57 45.72
CA MET A 1 -101.77 59.05 45.63
C MET A 1 -100.81 58.07 46.29
N ALA A 2 -100.91 57.81 47.60
CA ALA A 2 -100.01 56.88 48.33
C ALA A 2 -99.91 55.45 47.77
N ALA A 3 -101.02 54.87 47.28
CA ALA A 3 -101.01 53.52 46.70
C ALA A 3 -100.29 53.44 45.34
N ALA A 4 -100.28 54.52 44.56
CA ALA A 4 -99.60 54.57 43.27
C ALA A 4 -98.07 54.77 43.44
N GLU A 5 -97.66 55.57 44.43
CA GLU A 5 -96.25 55.72 44.82
C GLU A 5 -95.67 54.42 45.38
N ALA A 6 -96.46 53.66 46.18
CA ALA A 6 -96.05 52.36 46.68
C ALA A 6 -95.89 51.30 45.56
N LEU A 7 -96.71 51.35 44.52
CA LEU A 7 -96.60 50.48 43.34
C LEU A 7 -95.38 50.83 42.48
N LEU A 8 -95.09 52.12 42.29
CA LEU A 8 -93.89 52.59 41.59
C LEU A 8 -92.59 52.23 42.36
N ALA A 9 -92.63 52.25 43.69
CA ALA A 9 -91.50 51.78 44.51
C ALA A 9 -91.27 50.26 44.44
N TYR A 10 -92.27 49.47 44.04
CA TYR A 10 -92.21 48.01 43.99
C TYR A 10 -91.76 47.45 42.62
N GLU A 11 -91.93 48.22 41.55
CA GLU A 11 -91.50 47.87 40.18
C GLU A 11 -90.00 47.52 40.06
N PRO A 12 -89.04 48.30 40.60
CA PRO A 12 -87.62 47.94 40.55
C PRO A 12 -87.30 46.67 41.34
N LEU A 13 -88.03 46.38 42.42
CA LEU A 13 -87.88 45.14 43.18
C LEU A 13 -88.31 43.92 42.33
N GLN A 14 -89.41 44.04 41.59
CA GLN A 14 -89.87 42.97 40.69
C GLN A 14 -88.90 42.74 39.52
N GLN A 15 -88.36 43.80 38.93
CA GLN A 15 -87.34 43.69 37.88
C GLN A 15 -86.09 42.98 38.40
N LEU A 16 -85.57 43.37 39.57
CA LEU A 16 -84.44 42.70 40.20
C LEU A 16 -84.73 41.23 40.52
N GLN A 17 -85.95 40.89 40.95
CA GLN A 17 -86.34 39.49 41.18
C GLN A 17 -86.35 38.67 39.89
N HIS A 18 -86.84 39.25 38.80
CA HIS A 18 -86.85 38.61 37.49
C HIS A 18 -85.44 38.40 36.94
N GLU A 19 -84.59 39.44 36.97
CA GLU A 19 -83.18 39.34 36.59
C GLU A 19 -82.43 38.30 37.44
N ASN A 20 -82.67 38.29 38.76
CA ASN A 20 -82.04 37.31 39.64
C ASN A 20 -82.51 35.89 39.33
N PHE A 21 -83.76 35.70 38.91
CA PHE A 21 -84.25 34.42 38.41
C PHE A 21 -83.54 34.00 37.12
N LEU A 22 -83.43 34.89 36.13
CA LEU A 22 -82.73 34.63 34.86
C LEU A 22 -81.26 34.27 35.09
N LEU A 23 -80.54 35.04 35.92
CA LEU A 23 -79.14 34.77 36.25
C LEU A 23 -78.98 33.41 36.95
N ARG A 24 -79.94 32.99 37.78
CA ARG A 24 -79.93 31.64 38.38
C ARG A 24 -80.13 30.55 37.35
N GLU A 25 -81.00 30.76 36.35
CA GLU A 25 -81.17 29.80 35.25
C GLU A 25 -79.92 29.71 34.39
N GLU A 26 -79.33 30.84 34.01
CA GLU A 26 -78.07 30.89 33.26
C GLU A 26 -76.95 30.19 34.02
N ASN A 27 -76.82 30.45 35.33
CA ASN A 27 -75.82 29.79 36.16
C ASN A 27 -76.06 28.27 36.22
N ARG A 28 -77.31 27.81 36.28
CA ARG A 28 -77.63 26.37 36.19
C ARG A 28 -77.22 25.77 34.84
N ARG A 29 -77.47 26.49 33.72
CA ARG A 29 -77.07 26.06 32.36
C ARG A 29 -75.56 25.98 32.22
N VAL A 30 -74.85 27.02 32.62
CA VAL A 30 -73.37 27.05 32.63
C VAL A 30 -72.82 25.92 33.51
N GLN A 31 -73.42 25.66 34.67
CA GLN A 31 -73.01 24.55 35.53
C GLN A 31 -73.25 23.17 34.90
N SER A 32 -74.29 22.99 34.07
CA SER A 32 -74.45 21.73 33.29
C SER A 32 -73.39 21.61 32.20
N GLU A 33 -73.12 22.68 31.45
CA GLU A 33 -72.11 22.69 30.39
C GLU A 33 -70.71 22.39 30.94
N VAL A 34 -70.34 23.00 32.07
CA VAL A 34 -69.06 22.73 32.74
C VAL A 34 -68.97 21.26 33.18
N ARG A 35 -70.05 20.68 33.71
CA ARG A 35 -70.07 19.25 34.09
C ARG A 35 -69.92 18.34 32.89
N GLU A 36 -70.57 18.65 31.77
CA GLU A 36 -70.40 17.91 30.53
C GLU A 36 -68.96 18.00 30.04
N LEU A 37 -68.39 19.21 29.93
CA LEU A 37 -67.00 19.41 29.50
C LEU A 37 -66.00 18.65 30.37
N LEU A 38 -66.22 18.61 31.69
CA LEU A 38 -65.39 17.81 32.59
C LEU A 38 -65.52 16.30 32.30
N ALA A 39 -66.73 15.79 32.08
CA ALA A 39 -66.94 14.40 31.71
C ALA A 39 -66.28 14.05 30.35
N TRP A 40 -66.32 14.96 29.37
CA TRP A 40 -65.63 14.81 28.09
C TRP A 40 -64.11 14.78 28.26
N LYS A 41 -63.56 15.67 29.09
CA LYS A 41 -62.14 15.69 29.45
C LYS A 41 -61.72 14.37 30.09
N ASP A 42 -62.49 13.86 31.05
CA ASP A 42 -62.16 12.60 31.73
C ASP A 42 -62.19 11.40 30.78
N LYS A 43 -63.18 11.35 29.87
CA LYS A 43 -63.23 10.34 28.79
C LYS A 43 -62.00 10.43 27.87
N ALA A 44 -61.59 11.63 27.48
CA ALA A 44 -60.40 11.82 26.65
C ALA A 44 -59.13 11.37 27.37
N ILE A 45 -58.98 11.70 28.66
CA ILE A 45 -57.85 11.26 29.49
C ILE A 45 -57.84 9.73 29.61
N ALA A 46 -58.99 9.10 29.87
CA ALA A 46 -59.11 7.65 29.95
C ALA A 46 -58.73 6.98 28.62
N HIS A 47 -59.19 7.51 27.49
CA HIS A 47 -58.79 7.01 26.17
C HIS A 47 -57.28 7.18 25.91
N MET A 48 -56.70 8.32 26.27
CA MET A 48 -55.24 8.52 26.15
C MET A 48 -54.46 7.54 27.02
N ALA A 49 -54.92 7.29 28.25
CA ALA A 49 -54.31 6.33 29.16
C ALA A 49 -54.43 4.89 28.63
N ALA A 50 -55.59 4.50 28.11
CA ALA A 50 -55.80 3.20 27.48
C ALA A 50 -54.90 2.98 26.25
N MET A 51 -54.62 4.03 25.48
CA MET A 51 -53.74 3.97 24.30
C MET A 51 -52.24 4.10 24.64
N ALA A 52 -51.88 4.51 25.86
CA ALA A 52 -50.49 4.70 26.24
C ALA A 52 -49.63 3.41 26.15
N PRO A 53 -50.11 2.22 26.56
CA PRO A 53 -49.39 0.97 26.37
C PRO A 53 -49.11 0.64 24.90
N ALA A 54 -50.08 0.85 24.01
CA ALA A 54 -49.90 0.61 22.58
C ALA A 54 -48.84 1.55 21.98
N ARG A 55 -48.87 2.85 22.33
CA ARG A 55 -47.83 3.81 21.93
C ARG A 55 -46.44 3.42 22.44
N ARG A 56 -46.35 2.94 23.69
CA ARG A 56 -45.08 2.45 24.27
C ARG A 56 -44.56 1.20 23.55
N ARG A 57 -45.43 0.27 23.13
CA ARG A 57 -45.04 -0.90 22.34
C ARG A 57 -44.50 -0.48 20.97
N ALA A 58 -45.25 0.37 20.25
CA ALA A 58 -44.82 0.90 18.97
C ALA A 58 -43.47 1.65 19.06
N ALA A 59 -43.26 2.46 20.11
CA ALA A 59 -41.98 3.14 20.34
C ALA A 59 -40.81 2.15 20.51
N ARG A 60 -41.01 1.08 21.30
CA ARG A 60 -40.00 0.03 21.48
C ARG A 60 -39.73 -0.74 20.18
N GLU A 61 -40.75 -0.99 19.37
CA GLU A 61 -40.58 -1.63 18.05
C GLU A 61 -39.78 -0.76 17.10
N VAL A 62 -40.05 0.55 17.08
CA VAL A 62 -39.25 1.51 16.31
C VAL A 62 -37.80 1.55 16.78
N GLU A 63 -37.55 1.52 18.09
CA GLU A 63 -36.19 1.43 18.64
C GLU A 63 -35.48 0.14 18.23
N ARG A 64 -36.16 -1.01 18.30
CA ARG A 64 -35.62 -2.29 17.82
C ARG A 64 -35.31 -2.26 16.32
N ALA A 65 -36.20 -1.68 15.51
CA ALA A 65 -35.99 -1.53 14.07
C ALA A 65 -34.77 -0.64 13.77
N LYS A 66 -34.58 0.44 14.53
CA LYS A 66 -33.37 1.29 14.43
C LYS A 66 -32.09 0.54 14.80
N GLN A 67 -32.13 -0.29 15.84
CA GLN A 67 -31.00 -1.14 16.22
C GLN A 67 -30.65 -2.16 15.13
N LEU A 68 -31.66 -2.85 14.58
CA LEU A 68 -31.46 -3.78 13.46
C LEU A 68 -30.91 -3.08 12.22
N GLN A 69 -31.39 -1.87 11.92
CA GLN A 69 -30.87 -1.08 10.80
C GLN A 69 -29.40 -0.70 11.01
N GLN A 70 -28.99 -0.37 12.23
CA GLN A 70 -27.59 -0.11 12.56
C GLN A 70 -26.74 -1.38 12.39
N GLN A 71 -27.22 -2.54 12.87
CA GLN A 71 -26.53 -3.82 12.68
C GLN A 71 -26.37 -4.17 11.20
N LEU A 72 -27.42 -4.01 10.38
CA LEU A 72 -27.34 -4.22 8.94
C LEU A 72 -26.30 -3.32 8.28
N ARG A 73 -26.25 -2.03 8.63
CA ARG A 73 -25.22 -1.12 8.12
C ARG A 73 -23.80 -1.59 8.49
N THR A 74 -23.59 -2.06 9.72
CA THR A 74 -22.27 -2.59 10.13
C THR A 74 -21.89 -3.83 9.32
N VAL A 75 -22.84 -4.75 9.09
CA VAL A 75 -22.61 -5.94 8.25
C VAL A 75 -22.33 -5.54 6.82
N GLU A 76 -23.10 -4.62 6.22
CA GLU A 76 -22.86 -4.10 4.88
C GLU A 76 -21.46 -3.48 4.73
N THR A 77 -21.01 -2.69 5.71
CA THR A 77 -19.65 -2.13 5.68
C THR A 77 -18.58 -3.21 5.76
N SER A 78 -18.78 -4.25 6.57
CA SER A 78 -17.84 -5.38 6.68
C SER A 78 -17.78 -6.24 5.42
N LEU A 79 -18.92 -6.42 4.74
CA LEU A 79 -18.98 -7.14 3.47
C LEU A 79 -18.31 -6.34 2.35
N LYS A 80 -18.49 -5.01 2.33
CA LYS A 80 -17.78 -4.14 1.40
C LYS A 80 -16.27 -4.18 1.60
N SER A 81 -15.79 -4.13 2.86
CA SER A 81 -14.36 -4.26 3.14
C SER A 81 -13.82 -5.63 2.77
N ARG A 82 -14.59 -6.70 3.04
CA ARG A 82 -14.20 -8.06 2.63
C ARG A 82 -14.10 -8.20 1.12
N GLY A 83 -15.06 -7.68 0.36
CA GLY A 83 -15.01 -7.70 -1.10
C GLY A 83 -13.80 -6.95 -1.66
N ALA A 84 -13.43 -5.80 -1.06
CA ALA A 84 -12.21 -5.09 -1.44
C ALA A 84 -10.93 -5.89 -1.14
N LEU A 85 -10.89 -6.62 -0.01
CA LEU A 85 -9.78 -7.51 0.33
C LEU A 85 -9.70 -8.72 -0.59
N GLU A 86 -10.83 -9.30 -1.00
CA GLU A 86 -10.87 -10.41 -1.97
C GLU A 86 -10.33 -9.96 -3.34
N LEU A 87 -10.69 -8.77 -3.81
CA LEU A 87 -10.12 -8.20 -5.04
C LEU A 87 -8.60 -8.01 -4.91
N ALA A 88 -8.13 -7.39 -3.82
CA ALA A 88 -6.70 -7.20 -3.58
C ALA A 88 -5.93 -8.54 -3.50
N ALA A 89 -6.54 -9.59 -2.93
CA ALA A 89 -5.96 -10.92 -2.90
C ALA A 89 -5.80 -11.50 -4.31
N THR A 90 -6.83 -11.39 -5.16
CA THR A 90 -6.73 -11.85 -6.56
C THR A 90 -5.70 -11.08 -7.39
N GLU A 91 -5.54 -9.77 -7.14
CA GLU A 91 -4.50 -8.97 -7.77
C GLU A 91 -3.09 -9.41 -7.34
N LEU A 92 -2.90 -9.69 -6.05
CA LEU A 92 -1.64 -10.22 -5.52
C LEU A 92 -1.32 -11.61 -6.07
N GLU A 93 -2.31 -12.49 -6.18
CA GLU A 93 -2.15 -13.81 -6.82
C GLU A 93 -1.69 -13.67 -8.27
N ALA A 94 -2.33 -12.79 -9.05
CA ALA A 94 -1.92 -12.51 -10.43
C ALA A 94 -0.49 -11.93 -10.52
N GLN A 95 -0.09 -11.06 -9.59
CA GLN A 95 1.28 -10.54 -9.51
C GLN A 95 2.29 -11.64 -9.15
N CYS A 96 1.96 -12.53 -8.20
CA CYS A 96 2.78 -13.67 -7.85
C CYS A 96 2.99 -14.60 -9.05
N GLU A 97 1.94 -14.91 -9.81
CA GLU A 97 2.05 -15.71 -11.04
C GLU A 97 2.91 -15.03 -12.10
N ALA A 98 2.75 -13.72 -12.30
CA ALA A 98 3.57 -12.95 -13.24
C ALA A 98 5.05 -12.95 -12.86
N LEU A 99 5.35 -12.77 -11.57
CA LEU A 99 6.71 -12.85 -11.03
C LEU A 99 7.29 -14.25 -11.16
N GLN A 100 6.50 -15.29 -10.91
CA GLN A 100 6.94 -16.67 -11.10
C GLN A 100 7.33 -16.95 -12.55
N LYS A 101 6.50 -16.54 -13.52
CA LYS A 101 6.83 -16.63 -14.96
C LYS A 101 8.11 -15.87 -15.29
N ARG A 102 8.33 -14.69 -14.70
CA ARG A 102 9.55 -13.90 -14.90
C ARG A 102 10.79 -14.61 -14.33
N VAL A 103 10.69 -15.22 -13.16
CA VAL A 103 11.77 -16.01 -12.55
C VAL A 103 12.11 -17.22 -13.41
N GLU A 104 11.12 -17.93 -13.94
CA GLU A 104 11.34 -19.06 -14.85
C GLU A 104 12.04 -18.61 -16.14
N ALA A 105 11.61 -17.51 -16.76
CA ALA A 105 12.28 -16.94 -17.92
C ALA A 105 13.75 -16.58 -17.63
N LEU A 106 14.03 -15.90 -16.50
CA LEU A 106 15.39 -15.57 -16.09
C LEU A 106 16.24 -16.81 -15.80
N LYS A 107 15.66 -17.89 -15.26
CA LYS A 107 16.35 -19.17 -15.08
C LYS A 107 16.77 -19.77 -16.41
N HIS A 108 15.90 -19.75 -17.41
CA HIS A 108 16.22 -20.23 -18.76
C HIS A 108 17.30 -19.38 -19.43
N GLU A 109 17.21 -18.05 -19.35
CA GLU A 109 18.23 -17.14 -19.87
C GLU A 109 19.59 -17.37 -19.19
N ASN A 110 19.61 -17.55 -17.86
CA ASN A 110 20.84 -17.82 -17.12
C ASN A 110 21.48 -19.15 -17.54
N ALA A 111 20.68 -20.20 -17.72
CA ALA A 111 21.16 -21.49 -18.23
C ALA A 111 21.76 -21.36 -19.64
N ALA A 112 21.13 -20.60 -20.53
CA ALA A 112 21.64 -20.34 -21.87
C ALA A 112 22.97 -19.56 -21.83
N LEU A 113 23.09 -18.55 -20.97
CA LEU A 113 24.32 -17.78 -20.78
C LEU A 113 25.46 -18.63 -20.21
N LYS A 114 25.19 -19.51 -19.25
CA LYS A 114 26.19 -20.47 -18.72
C LYS A 114 26.71 -21.39 -19.81
N LEU A 115 25.82 -21.93 -20.64
CA LEU A 115 26.22 -22.79 -21.75
C LEU A 115 27.05 -22.00 -22.79
N GLN A 116 26.71 -20.73 -23.02
CA GLN A 116 27.51 -19.85 -23.88
C GLN A 116 28.89 -19.53 -23.28
N SER A 117 28.98 -19.29 -21.97
CA SER A 117 30.26 -19.03 -21.30
C SER A 117 31.16 -20.26 -21.34
N GLU A 118 30.62 -21.45 -21.08
CA GLU A 118 31.37 -22.72 -21.19
C GLU A 118 31.90 -22.93 -22.61
N ARG A 119 31.09 -22.66 -23.65
CA ARG A 119 31.54 -22.75 -25.04
C ARG A 119 32.64 -21.74 -25.39
N ARG A 120 32.63 -20.54 -24.80
CA ARG A 120 33.68 -19.54 -25.00
C ARG A 120 34.95 -19.94 -24.24
N GLN A 121 34.80 -20.47 -23.03
CA GLN A 121 35.90 -20.97 -22.23
C GLN A 121 36.64 -22.11 -22.92
N ARG A 122 35.94 -23.12 -23.45
CA ARG A 122 36.57 -24.22 -24.21
C ARG A 122 37.35 -23.70 -25.42
N ARG A 123 36.79 -22.75 -26.17
CA ARG A 123 37.51 -22.11 -27.29
C ARG A 123 38.75 -21.34 -26.84
N ALA A 124 38.71 -20.71 -25.67
CA ALA A 124 39.87 -20.05 -25.10
C ALA A 124 40.94 -21.07 -24.67
N GLU A 125 40.55 -22.16 -24.02
CA GLU A 125 41.44 -23.27 -23.63
C GLU A 125 42.09 -23.94 -24.86
N GLU A 126 41.32 -24.16 -25.94
CA GLU A 126 41.83 -24.67 -27.22
C GLU A 126 42.85 -23.71 -27.85
N ALA A 127 42.57 -22.41 -27.87
CA ALA A 127 43.50 -21.41 -28.38
C ALA A 127 44.76 -21.31 -27.51
N GLU A 128 44.64 -21.42 -26.19
CA GLU A 128 45.77 -21.45 -25.27
C GLU A 128 46.65 -22.70 -25.50
N ALA A 129 46.03 -23.88 -25.69
CA ALA A 129 46.75 -25.10 -26.03
C ALA A 129 47.49 -24.99 -27.37
N GLN A 130 46.89 -24.35 -28.38
CA GLN A 130 47.55 -24.08 -29.66
C GLN A 130 48.76 -23.14 -29.51
N LEU A 131 48.60 -22.06 -28.73
CA LEU A 131 49.70 -21.13 -28.43
C LEU A 131 50.83 -21.84 -27.67
N ALA A 132 50.50 -22.71 -26.71
CA ALA A 132 51.47 -23.52 -25.98
C ALA A 132 52.23 -24.47 -26.91
N ALA A 133 51.53 -25.21 -27.78
CA ALA A 133 52.13 -26.10 -28.76
C ALA A 133 53.05 -25.35 -29.76
N MET A 134 52.62 -24.17 -30.23
CA MET A 134 53.48 -23.31 -31.03
C MET A 134 54.72 -22.86 -30.24
N GLY A 135 54.54 -22.42 -28.99
CA GLY A 135 55.65 -22.03 -28.11
C GLY A 135 56.67 -23.15 -27.90
N GLU A 136 56.20 -24.39 -27.69
CA GLU A 136 57.06 -25.57 -27.61
C GLU A 136 57.78 -25.88 -28.93
N SER A 137 57.10 -25.73 -30.08
CA SER A 137 57.73 -25.92 -31.39
C SER A 137 58.85 -24.89 -31.64
N PHE A 138 58.63 -23.63 -31.25
CA PHE A 138 59.66 -22.58 -31.32
C PHE A 138 60.82 -22.87 -30.38
N ARG A 139 60.55 -23.30 -29.14
CA ARG A 139 61.58 -23.73 -28.19
C ARG A 139 62.45 -24.85 -28.77
N LEU A 140 61.84 -25.91 -29.32
CA LEU A 140 62.55 -27.02 -29.94
C LEU A 140 63.38 -26.57 -31.16
N HIS A 141 62.86 -25.66 -31.98
CA HIS A 141 63.61 -25.12 -33.12
C HIS A 141 64.83 -24.30 -32.66
N LEU A 142 64.67 -23.48 -31.63
CA LEU A 142 65.77 -22.74 -31.00
C LEU A 142 66.81 -23.69 -30.39
N GLU A 143 66.39 -24.74 -29.69
CA GLU A 143 67.30 -25.76 -29.16
C GLU A 143 68.10 -26.44 -30.27
N ARG A 144 67.48 -26.76 -31.42
CA ARG A 144 68.18 -27.30 -32.59
C ARG A 144 69.16 -26.32 -33.20
N LEU A 145 68.79 -25.04 -33.32
CA LEU A 145 69.68 -23.99 -33.81
C LEU A 145 70.89 -23.79 -32.89
N VAL A 146 70.68 -23.82 -31.57
CA VAL A 146 71.75 -23.76 -30.57
C VAL A 146 72.65 -24.98 -30.69
N ALA A 147 72.10 -26.20 -30.76
CA ALA A 147 72.89 -27.42 -30.95
C ALA A 147 73.68 -27.42 -32.27
N MET A 148 73.13 -26.89 -33.37
CA MET A 148 73.87 -26.72 -34.63
C MET A 148 74.97 -25.67 -34.51
N ARG A 149 74.74 -24.58 -33.76
CA ARG A 149 75.78 -23.58 -33.48
C ARG A 149 76.90 -24.17 -32.64
N GLU A 150 76.56 -24.91 -31.59
CA GLU A 150 77.52 -25.61 -30.74
C GLU A 150 78.32 -26.64 -31.54
N SER A 151 77.69 -27.41 -32.43
CA SER A 151 78.40 -28.37 -33.29
C SER A 151 79.28 -27.71 -34.35
N LEU A 152 78.91 -26.52 -34.86
CA LEU A 152 79.78 -25.71 -35.72
C LEU A 152 80.98 -25.13 -34.95
N ASP A 153 80.76 -24.66 -33.72
CA ASP A 153 81.82 -24.20 -32.84
C ASP A 153 82.78 -25.37 -32.51
N GLU A 154 82.25 -26.57 -32.20
CA GLU A 154 83.04 -27.80 -32.02
C GLU A 154 83.77 -28.26 -33.29
N ALA A 155 83.11 -28.20 -34.46
CA ALA A 155 83.72 -28.54 -35.75
C ALA A 155 84.83 -27.56 -36.13
N SER A 156 84.69 -26.28 -35.79
CA SER A 156 85.73 -25.25 -35.90
C SER A 156 86.93 -25.54 -34.98
N HIS A 157 86.67 -26.07 -33.79
CA HIS A 157 87.71 -26.58 -32.91
C HIS A 157 88.35 -27.88 -33.42
N GLN A 158 87.59 -28.76 -34.11
CA GLN A 158 88.11 -29.95 -34.79
C GLN A 158 88.85 -29.64 -36.10
N THR A 159 88.53 -28.57 -36.83
CA THR A 159 89.34 -28.18 -38.01
C THR A 159 90.72 -27.64 -37.63
N LYS A 160 90.92 -27.28 -36.35
CA LYS A 160 92.25 -27.05 -35.78
C LYS A 160 92.92 -28.32 -35.24
N HIS A 161 92.16 -29.39 -34.96
CA HIS A 161 92.70 -30.62 -34.38
C HIS A 161 92.88 -31.77 -35.39
N ASN A 162 92.17 -31.77 -36.51
CA ASN A 162 92.19 -32.82 -37.54
C ASN A 162 93.12 -32.47 -38.72
N GLN A 163 94.34 -31.99 -38.42
CA GLN A 163 95.49 -32.28 -39.29
C GLN A 163 96.15 -33.62 -38.90
N ASP A 164 95.77 -34.20 -37.76
CA ASP A 164 96.23 -35.52 -37.33
C ASP A 164 95.03 -36.44 -37.10
N HIS A 165 95.11 -37.63 -37.70
CA HIS A 165 94.28 -38.81 -37.46
C HIS A 165 93.00 -39.01 -38.29
N GLU A 166 93.22 -39.46 -39.53
CA GLU A 166 92.43 -40.54 -40.11
C GLU A 166 92.78 -41.89 -39.45
N LYS A 167 91.76 -42.65 -38.99
CA LYS A 167 91.46 -44.07 -39.32
C LYS A 167 90.72 -44.82 -38.20
N GLU A 168 89.96 -45.84 -38.65
CA GLU A 168 89.35 -46.99 -37.94
C GLU A 168 87.99 -46.76 -37.25
N THR A 169 86.84 -47.19 -37.80
CA THR A 169 86.25 -48.53 -38.15
C THR A 169 85.17 -48.96 -37.15
N THR A 170 83.93 -48.92 -37.65
CA THR A 170 82.83 -49.93 -37.62
C THR A 170 82.40 -50.71 -36.35
N GLU A 171 81.06 -50.76 -36.22
CA GLU A 171 80.18 -51.89 -35.85
C GLU A 171 79.77 -52.14 -34.38
N SER A 172 78.48 -51.98 -34.06
CA SER A 172 77.52 -53.07 -33.69
C SER A 172 76.36 -52.67 -32.75
N LYS A 173 75.12 -52.93 -33.21
CA LYS A 173 74.00 -53.66 -32.55
C LYS A 173 73.78 -53.58 -31.02
N SER A 174 72.54 -53.29 -30.58
CA SER A 174 71.70 -54.16 -29.69
C SER A 174 70.49 -53.45 -29.05
N LEU A 175 69.40 -54.20 -28.93
CA LEU A 175 68.07 -53.92 -28.36
C LEU A 175 68.02 -53.95 -26.81
N LYS A 176 67.06 -53.21 -26.20
CA LYS A 176 66.26 -53.56 -24.98
C LYS A 176 65.30 -52.39 -24.64
N ALA A 177 63.96 -52.50 -24.66
CA ALA A 177 62.97 -53.26 -23.88
C ALA A 177 62.32 -52.45 -22.74
N GLY A 178 60.97 -52.50 -22.70
CA GLY A 178 60.10 -52.13 -21.55
C GLY A 178 59.10 -51.01 -21.85
N SER A 179 57.80 -51.01 -21.51
CA SER A 179 56.77 -52.02 -21.17
C SER A 179 55.51 -51.23 -20.76
N GLY A 180 54.44 -51.26 -21.59
CA GLY A 180 52.98 -50.98 -21.39
C GLY A 180 52.40 -50.04 -20.28
N PRO A 181 51.05 -49.96 -20.10
CA PRO A 181 49.95 -50.49 -20.92
C PRO A 181 48.72 -49.55 -21.10
N SER A 182 47.76 -50.01 -21.95
CA SER A 182 46.29 -49.74 -21.93
C SER A 182 45.81 -48.32 -22.29
N LYS A 183 44.72 -48.11 -23.05
CA LYS A 183 43.41 -48.77 -22.95
C LYS A 183 42.55 -48.47 -24.19
N ASP A 184 41.81 -49.49 -24.62
CA ASP A 184 40.74 -49.48 -25.62
C ASP A 184 39.60 -48.51 -25.30
N GLY A 185 38.83 -48.09 -26.31
CA GLY A 185 37.59 -47.37 -26.08
C GLY A 185 36.88 -46.79 -27.31
N ASN A 186 36.56 -47.67 -28.26
CA ASN A 186 35.60 -47.51 -29.37
C ASN A 186 34.36 -46.60 -29.07
N THR A 187 33.83 -45.88 -30.06
CA THR A 187 32.51 -46.12 -30.71
C THR A 187 31.96 -44.86 -31.42
N ASN A 188 31.57 -45.08 -32.68
CA ASN A 188 30.84 -44.22 -33.62
C ASN A 188 29.61 -43.49 -33.03
N ASN A 189 29.24 -42.35 -33.62
CA ASN A 189 28.06 -42.29 -34.50
C ASN A 189 27.87 -40.94 -35.20
N ASN A 190 27.67 -41.03 -36.52
CA ASN A 190 27.07 -40.02 -37.38
C ASN A 190 25.61 -39.78 -36.99
N THR A 191 25.17 -38.53 -36.99
CA THR A 191 23.83 -38.14 -37.46
C THR A 191 23.81 -36.71 -37.98
N SER A 192 23.47 -36.60 -39.25
CA SER A 192 23.24 -35.38 -40.00
C SER A 192 22.04 -34.60 -39.47
N ALA A 193 22.14 -33.27 -39.43
CA ALA A 193 21.01 -32.36 -39.52
C ALA A 193 21.43 -31.07 -40.24
N THR A 194 20.96 -30.99 -41.48
CA THR A 194 20.87 -29.87 -42.42
C THR A 194 20.46 -28.53 -41.77
N ILE A 195 21.02 -27.41 -42.29
CA ILE A 195 20.39 -26.10 -42.63
C ILE A 195 21.56 -25.07 -42.71
N ASN A 196 22.11 -24.73 -43.88
CA ASN A 196 21.64 -23.80 -44.93
C ASN A 196 22.29 -22.39 -44.82
N ASN A 197 22.79 -21.91 -45.97
CA ASN A 197 23.18 -20.53 -46.34
C ASN A 197 24.51 -19.98 -45.77
N GLN A 198 25.38 -19.26 -46.52
CA GLN A 198 25.41 -18.81 -47.90
C GLN A 198 26.84 -18.23 -48.13
N ASP A 199 27.48 -18.62 -49.24
CA ASP A 199 28.55 -17.82 -49.84
C ASP A 199 27.98 -16.51 -50.40
N PRO A 200 28.83 -15.49 -50.63
CA PRO A 200 28.67 -14.70 -51.83
C PRO A 200 29.94 -14.77 -52.68
N ALA A 201 29.69 -15.25 -53.89
CA ALA A 201 30.54 -15.15 -55.04
C ALA A 201 30.97 -13.71 -55.34
N THR A 202 32.22 -13.59 -55.73
CA THR A 202 32.71 -12.68 -56.76
C THR A 202 31.76 -12.53 -57.95
N PRO A 203 31.69 -11.35 -58.57
CA PRO A 203 31.50 -11.24 -60.00
C PRO A 203 32.79 -10.74 -60.66
N THR A 204 33.34 -11.64 -61.47
CA THR A 204 34.13 -11.36 -62.66
C THR A 204 33.44 -10.34 -63.56
N LYS A 205 34.22 -9.39 -64.07
CA LYS A 205 34.04 -8.87 -65.43
C LYS A 205 35.39 -8.86 -66.11
N GLU A 206 35.51 -9.76 -67.08
CA GLU A 206 36.42 -9.71 -68.20
C GLU A 206 36.02 -8.51 -69.08
N GLU A 207 37.00 -7.70 -69.49
CA GLU A 207 37.04 -7.14 -70.84
C GLU A 207 38.51 -7.07 -71.26
N ASP A 208 38.83 -7.86 -72.28
CA ASP A 208 40.04 -7.82 -73.08
C ASP A 208 40.14 -6.49 -73.86
N ALA A 209 41.33 -5.91 -73.92
CA ALA A 209 41.78 -5.14 -75.08
C ALA A 209 43.31 -5.02 -75.07
N ASP A 210 43.92 -5.69 -76.04
CA ASP A 210 45.31 -5.56 -76.47
C ASP A 210 45.75 -4.11 -76.63
N SER A 211 46.93 -3.77 -76.11
CA SER A 211 47.95 -2.97 -76.81
C SER A 211 49.20 -2.81 -75.95
N ALA A 212 50.14 -3.73 -76.13
CA ALA A 212 51.53 -3.52 -75.76
C ALA A 212 52.13 -2.43 -76.67
N SER A 213 52.07 -1.19 -76.20
CA SER A 213 52.81 -0.06 -76.75
C SER A 213 53.58 0.56 -75.60
N SER A 214 54.87 0.25 -75.49
CA SER A 214 55.81 0.89 -74.58
C SER A 214 55.75 2.42 -74.76
N PRO A 215 55.22 3.21 -73.80
CA PRO A 215 55.44 4.63 -73.84
C PRO A 215 56.83 4.85 -73.23
N SER A 216 57.75 5.34 -74.05
CA SER A 216 58.85 6.18 -73.59
C SER A 216 58.41 6.94 -72.34
N MET A 217 58.98 6.60 -71.19
CA MET A 217 58.62 7.12 -69.87
C MET A 217 58.71 8.65 -69.90
N ASN A 218 57.58 9.32 -70.14
CA ASN A 218 57.45 10.75 -69.90
C ASN A 218 57.30 10.91 -68.38
N PRO A 219 58.30 11.44 -67.67
CA PRO A 219 58.27 11.54 -66.21
C PRO A 219 57.05 12.34 -65.72
N ALA A 220 56.52 13.25 -66.54
CA ALA A 220 55.32 14.02 -66.25
C ALA A 220 54.06 13.16 -66.06
N ALA A 221 53.85 12.11 -66.86
CA ALA A 221 52.64 11.27 -66.76
C ALA A 221 52.64 10.40 -65.48
N LEU A 222 53.84 9.98 -65.05
CA LEU A 222 54.03 9.18 -63.85
C LEU A 222 53.85 10.03 -62.58
N VAL A 223 54.33 11.28 -62.61
CA VAL A 223 54.06 12.27 -61.54
C VAL A 223 52.57 12.58 -61.44
N THR A 224 51.88 12.81 -62.56
CA THR A 224 50.42 13.06 -62.52
C THR A 224 49.63 11.84 -62.02
N GLY A 225 50.09 10.62 -62.32
CA GLY A 225 49.49 9.39 -61.79
C GLY A 225 49.70 9.24 -60.29
N LEU A 226 50.89 9.56 -59.79
CA LEU A 226 51.19 9.57 -58.36
C LEU A 226 50.41 10.66 -57.62
N ASP A 227 50.26 11.85 -58.21
CA ASP A 227 49.43 12.92 -57.64
C ASP A 227 47.94 12.54 -57.62
N ALA A 228 47.44 11.84 -58.64
CA ALA A 228 46.06 11.32 -58.65
C ALA A 228 45.82 10.24 -57.57
N VAL A 229 46.81 9.37 -57.33
CA VAL A 229 46.74 8.39 -56.24
C VAL A 229 46.84 9.09 -54.88
N ALA A 230 47.75 10.05 -54.71
CA ALA A 230 47.91 10.81 -53.47
C ALA A 230 46.64 11.59 -53.12
N THR A 231 46.02 12.27 -54.10
CA THR A 231 44.75 12.98 -53.90
C THR A 231 43.61 12.04 -53.55
N LYS A 232 43.53 10.86 -54.16
CA LYS A 232 42.53 9.83 -53.82
C LYS A 232 42.75 9.24 -52.42
N CYS A 233 44.01 9.03 -52.02
CA CYS A 233 44.33 8.58 -50.66
C CYS A 233 43.99 9.65 -49.62
N LEU A 234 44.25 10.93 -49.92
CA LEU A 234 43.91 12.04 -49.03
C LEU A 234 42.39 12.23 -48.91
N SER A 235 41.65 12.18 -50.01
CA SER A 235 40.18 12.29 -49.96
C SER A 235 39.56 11.11 -49.21
N TRP A 236 40.05 9.90 -49.41
CA TRP A 236 39.61 8.72 -48.66
C TRP A 236 39.92 8.83 -47.16
N LEU A 237 41.12 9.29 -46.80
CA LEU A 237 41.48 9.51 -45.39
C LEU A 237 40.61 10.59 -44.75
N GLN A 238 40.36 11.69 -45.46
CA GLN A 238 39.50 12.77 -44.98
C GLN A 238 38.07 12.28 -44.76
N GLU A 239 37.50 11.57 -45.73
CA GLU A 239 36.15 10.99 -45.61
C GLU A 239 36.07 9.97 -44.46
N HIS A 240 37.10 9.12 -44.30
CA HIS A 240 37.16 8.16 -43.19
C HIS A 240 37.24 8.86 -41.82
N LEU A 241 38.00 9.96 -41.71
CA LEU A 241 38.07 10.77 -40.49
C LEU A 241 36.72 11.45 -40.19
N GLU A 242 36.05 12.01 -41.19
CA GLU A 242 34.72 12.61 -41.03
C GLU A 242 33.67 11.56 -40.61
N GLN A 243 33.68 10.38 -41.23
CA GLN A 243 32.77 9.29 -40.88
C GLN A 243 33.04 8.75 -39.47
N SER A 244 34.31 8.57 -39.08
CA SER A 244 34.66 8.10 -37.74
C SER A 244 34.29 9.13 -36.67
N PHE A 245 34.53 10.42 -36.93
CA PHE A 245 34.13 11.50 -36.04
C PHE A 245 32.60 11.61 -35.91
N ALA A 246 31.86 11.52 -37.01
CA ALA A 246 30.40 11.51 -37.00
C ALA A 246 29.82 10.30 -36.22
N ARG A 247 30.44 9.11 -36.34
CA ARG A 247 30.07 7.94 -35.54
C ARG A 247 30.32 8.17 -34.05
N GLN A 248 31.43 8.82 -33.71
CA GLN A 248 31.78 9.12 -32.32
C GLN A 248 30.84 10.18 -31.71
N GLN A 249 30.48 11.21 -32.46
CA GLN A 249 29.47 12.19 -32.04
C GLN A 249 28.09 11.55 -31.81
N ARG A 250 27.63 10.68 -32.73
CA ARG A 250 26.38 9.95 -32.54
C ARG A 250 26.41 9.07 -31.30
N LYS A 251 27.56 8.46 -31.00
CA LYS A 251 27.74 7.65 -29.78
C LYS A 251 27.69 8.53 -28.52
N ALA A 252 28.35 9.70 -28.53
CA ALA A 252 28.28 10.66 -27.43
C ALA A 252 26.85 11.17 -27.18
N ALA A 253 26.13 11.55 -28.23
CA ALA A 253 24.73 12.00 -28.13
C ALA A 253 23.80 10.92 -27.54
N ARG A 254 24.03 9.64 -27.85
CA ARG A 254 23.28 8.53 -27.24
C ARG A 254 23.55 8.41 -25.74
N TYR A 255 24.80 8.57 -25.30
CA TYR A 255 25.12 8.54 -23.87
C TYR A 255 24.53 9.74 -23.13
N GLU A 256 24.53 10.92 -23.73
CA GLU A 256 23.89 12.10 -23.14
C GLU A 256 22.38 11.91 -22.98
N ALA A 257 21.71 11.37 -23.99
CA ALA A 257 20.28 11.04 -23.93
C ALA A 257 20.00 10.00 -22.82
N GLN A 258 20.76 8.92 -22.76
CA GLN A 258 20.64 7.91 -21.70
C GLN A 258 20.90 8.48 -20.30
N HIS A 259 21.86 9.40 -20.18
CA HIS A 259 22.15 10.05 -18.92
C HIS A 259 21.04 11.03 -18.49
N ALA A 260 20.42 11.72 -19.43
CA ALA A 260 19.25 12.55 -19.18
C ALA A 260 18.04 11.71 -18.70
N GLU A 261 17.77 10.58 -19.34
CA GLU A 261 16.72 9.64 -18.91
C GLU A 261 17.00 9.09 -17.50
N MET A 262 18.25 8.71 -17.22
CA MET A 262 18.65 8.25 -15.89
C MET A 262 18.48 9.33 -14.81
N LYS A 263 18.72 10.60 -15.12
CA LYS A 263 18.46 11.71 -14.19
C LYS A 263 16.96 11.86 -13.92
N LEU A 264 16.15 11.83 -14.98
CA LEU A 264 14.70 11.95 -14.86
C LEU A 264 14.11 10.80 -14.02
N LEU A 265 14.56 9.56 -14.27
CA LEU A 265 14.17 8.41 -13.46
C LEU A 265 14.60 8.53 -12.00
N LYS A 266 15.82 9.03 -11.73
CA LYS A 266 16.27 9.30 -10.34
C LYS A 266 15.38 10.33 -9.66
N GLU A 267 15.02 11.41 -10.34
CA GLU A 267 14.12 12.43 -9.80
C GLU A 267 12.72 11.87 -9.55
N GLN A 268 12.18 11.04 -10.45
CA GLN A 268 10.91 10.36 -10.25
C GLN A 268 10.94 9.40 -9.06
N VAL A 269 12.01 8.61 -8.90
CA VAL A 269 12.17 7.71 -7.75
C VAL A 269 12.29 8.50 -6.45
N GLN A 270 13.03 9.61 -6.44
CA GLN A 270 13.12 10.49 -5.28
C GLN A 270 11.77 11.15 -4.95
N ALA A 271 11.02 11.59 -5.96
CA ALA A 271 9.69 12.15 -5.78
C ALA A 271 8.71 11.09 -5.24
N ALA A 272 8.73 9.89 -5.80
CA ALA A 272 7.93 8.76 -5.35
C ALA A 272 8.30 8.34 -3.92
N GLY A 273 9.58 8.42 -3.53
CA GLY A 273 10.04 8.18 -2.16
C GLY A 273 9.55 9.21 -1.14
N ARG A 274 9.28 10.46 -1.55
CA ARG A 274 8.73 11.51 -0.65
C ARG A 274 7.23 11.41 -0.42
N VAL A 275 6.48 10.71 -1.29
CA VAL A 275 5.04 10.49 -1.14
C VAL A 275 4.69 9.65 0.11
N PRO A 276 5.32 8.50 0.38
CA PRO A 276 5.06 7.73 1.58
C PRO A 276 5.45 8.47 2.87
N ASP A 277 6.51 9.28 2.86
CA ASP A 277 6.91 10.10 4.01
C ASP A 277 5.83 11.15 4.37
N LYS A 278 5.29 11.85 3.36
CA LYS A 278 4.20 12.81 3.57
C LYS A 278 2.92 12.14 4.08
N LEU A 279 2.57 10.99 3.51
CA LEU A 279 1.43 10.18 4.00
C LEU A 279 1.63 9.73 5.44
N ALA A 280 2.84 9.29 5.81
CA ALA A 280 3.17 8.89 7.18
C ALA A 280 3.07 10.07 8.16
N GLU A 281 3.52 11.26 7.78
CA GLU A 281 3.37 12.48 8.59
C GLU A 281 1.90 12.86 8.80
N ASP A 282 1.07 12.77 7.76
CA ASP A 282 -0.35 13.09 7.85
C ASP A 282 -1.11 12.07 8.69
N HIS A 283 -0.80 10.77 8.57
CA HIS A 283 -1.33 9.74 9.46
C HIS A 283 -0.88 9.95 10.92
N ALA A 284 0.35 10.38 11.16
CA ALA A 284 0.84 10.70 12.50
C ALA A 284 0.12 11.92 13.11
N LYS A 285 -0.15 12.97 12.33
CA LYS A 285 -0.94 14.13 12.76
C LYS A 285 -2.37 13.74 13.09
N GLN A 286 -3.04 12.99 12.21
CA GLN A 286 -4.40 12.50 12.45
C GLN A 286 -4.48 11.64 13.71
N THR A 287 -3.49 10.78 13.94
CA THR A 287 -3.44 9.94 15.15
C THR A 287 -3.31 10.78 16.41
N ARG A 288 -2.48 11.83 16.40
CA ARG A 288 -2.34 12.76 17.53
C ARG A 288 -3.62 13.55 17.78
N GLU A 289 -4.28 14.04 16.73
CA GLU A 289 -5.56 14.74 16.87
C GLU A 289 -6.66 13.84 17.43
N LEU A 290 -6.73 12.58 16.98
CA LEU A 290 -7.67 11.61 17.51
C LEU A 290 -7.37 11.28 18.98
N GLN A 291 -6.10 11.09 19.34
CA GLN A 291 -5.69 10.87 20.74
C GLN A 291 -6.08 12.05 21.63
N GLN A 292 -5.89 13.28 21.16
CA GLN A 292 -6.28 14.47 21.90
C GLN A 292 -7.80 14.57 22.09
N ARG A 293 -8.58 14.28 21.05
CA ARG A 293 -10.05 14.24 21.15
C ARG A 293 -10.55 13.16 22.12
N VAL A 294 -9.88 12.01 22.15
CA VAL A 294 -10.20 10.94 23.11
C VAL A 294 -9.89 11.40 24.53
N ALA A 295 -8.71 11.99 24.78
CA ALA A 295 -8.35 12.52 26.09
C ALA A 295 -9.31 13.63 26.57
N ASP A 296 -9.73 14.52 25.68
CA ASP A 296 -10.71 15.57 25.99
C ASP A 296 -12.09 14.97 26.32
N ALA A 297 -12.52 13.94 25.59
CA ALA A 297 -13.76 13.22 25.85
C ALA A 297 -13.71 12.49 27.20
N GLU A 298 -12.60 11.83 27.51
CA GLU A 298 -12.36 11.17 28.81
C GLU A 298 -12.42 12.17 29.96
N HIS A 299 -11.75 13.31 29.83
CA HIS A 299 -11.77 14.38 30.83
C HIS A 299 -13.20 14.92 31.05
N MET A 300 -13.97 15.10 29.99
CA MET A 300 -15.38 15.52 30.07
C MET A 300 -16.26 14.49 30.80
N VAL A 301 -16.03 13.18 30.58
CA VAL A 301 -16.74 12.11 31.28
C VAL A 301 -16.42 12.12 32.77
N VAL A 302 -15.15 12.26 33.14
CA VAL A 302 -14.72 12.34 34.54
C VAL A 302 -15.34 13.55 35.24
N MET A 303 -15.29 14.73 34.62
CA MET A 303 -15.92 15.94 35.17
C MET A 303 -17.44 15.80 35.30
N GLN A 304 -18.10 15.14 34.34
CA GLN A 304 -19.53 14.88 34.43
C GLN A 304 -19.85 13.91 35.56
N GLN A 305 -19.02 12.89 35.77
CA GLN A 305 -19.19 11.92 36.85
C GLN A 305 -19.00 12.56 38.22
N GLN A 306 -17.98 13.39 38.41
CA GLN A 306 -17.79 14.16 39.65
C GLN A 306 -19.01 15.05 39.95
N ARG A 307 -19.56 15.76 38.95
CA ARG A 307 -20.78 16.56 39.13
C ARG A 307 -21.99 15.73 39.56
N ARG A 308 -22.09 14.48 39.09
CA ARG A 308 -23.16 13.55 39.50
C ARG A 308 -22.98 13.11 40.94
N GLU A 309 -21.76 12.78 41.33
CA GLU A 309 -21.41 12.37 42.70
C GLU A 309 -21.67 13.50 43.71
N ASP A 310 -21.33 14.74 43.36
CA ASP A 310 -21.62 15.93 44.17
C ASP A 310 -23.12 16.15 44.35
N MET A 311 -23.90 16.03 43.26
CA MET A 311 -25.36 16.16 43.31
C MET A 311 -26.00 15.07 44.16
N ALA A 312 -25.54 13.82 44.02
CA ALA A 312 -26.01 12.71 44.84
C ALA A 312 -25.72 12.96 46.33
N THR A 313 -24.55 13.51 46.65
CA THR A 313 -24.16 13.84 48.03
C THR A 313 -25.04 14.95 48.61
N ARG A 314 -25.32 16.02 47.84
CA ARG A 314 -26.24 17.09 48.26
C ARG A 314 -27.66 16.59 48.50
N LEU A 315 -28.17 15.72 47.63
CA LEU A 315 -29.50 15.15 47.78
C LEU A 315 -29.60 14.22 49.00
N ARG A 316 -28.54 13.45 49.31
CA ARG A 316 -28.48 12.66 50.56
C ARG A 316 -28.54 13.53 51.81
N LEU A 317 -27.87 14.70 51.81
CA LEU A 317 -27.93 15.67 52.91
C LEU A 317 -29.36 16.20 53.09
N VAL A 318 -30.01 16.66 52.02
CA VAL A 318 -31.40 17.15 52.06
C VAL A 318 -32.35 16.06 52.56
N ALA A 319 -32.21 14.82 52.08
CA ALA A 319 -33.01 13.70 52.57
C ALA A 319 -32.76 13.43 54.07
N GLY A 320 -31.53 13.62 54.55
CA GLY A 320 -31.17 13.58 55.96
C GLY A 320 -31.90 14.65 56.79
N GLU A 321 -31.85 15.90 56.34
CA GLU A 321 -32.52 17.04 57.00
C GLU A 321 -34.04 16.87 57.06
N VAL A 322 -34.67 16.46 55.94
CA VAL A 322 -36.11 16.17 55.89
C VAL A 322 -36.47 15.08 56.91
N ARG A 323 -35.68 13.99 56.99
CA ARG A 323 -35.91 12.93 57.98
C ARG A 323 -35.73 13.42 59.41
N GLN A 324 -34.84 14.37 59.67
CA GLN A 324 -34.64 14.94 61.00
C GLN A 324 -35.78 15.89 61.39
N TYR A 325 -36.18 16.78 60.48
CA TYR A 325 -37.32 17.68 60.67
C TYR A 325 -38.61 16.91 60.94
N LEU A 326 -38.88 15.86 60.15
CA LEU A 326 -40.04 15.00 60.36
C LEU A 326 -40.02 14.27 61.71
N ARG A 327 -38.84 13.83 62.19
CA ARG A 327 -38.70 13.25 63.54
C ARG A 327 -39.00 14.26 64.64
N LEU A 328 -38.55 15.51 64.49
CA LEU A 328 -38.84 16.59 65.44
C LEU A 328 -40.34 16.91 65.47
N VAL A 329 -40.96 17.11 64.30
CA VAL A 329 -42.40 17.35 64.15
C VAL A 329 -43.21 16.20 64.75
N ARG A 330 -42.83 14.95 64.48
CA ARG A 330 -43.47 13.77 65.09
C ARG A 330 -43.39 13.79 66.63
N GLY A 331 -42.25 14.19 67.19
CA GLY A 331 -42.04 14.29 68.63
C GLY A 331 -42.83 15.43 69.28
N GLU A 332 -42.99 16.57 68.59
CA GLU A 332 -43.80 17.71 69.05
C GLU A 332 -45.29 17.40 68.99
N ILE A 333 -45.76 16.77 67.92
CA ILE A 333 -47.17 16.39 67.77
C ILE A 333 -47.55 15.37 68.84
N LYS A 334 -46.71 14.34 69.07
CA LYS A 334 -46.93 13.37 70.15
C LYS A 334 -46.96 14.05 71.54
N ARG A 335 -46.12 15.06 71.77
CA ARG A 335 -46.13 15.85 73.02
C ARG A 335 -47.38 16.72 73.19
N LYS A 336 -47.84 17.38 72.13
CA LYS A 336 -48.97 18.33 72.20
C LYS A 336 -50.33 17.67 72.19
N PHE A 337 -50.48 16.53 71.50
CA PHE A 337 -51.79 15.90 71.28
C PHE A 337 -51.93 14.54 71.96
N GLY A 338 -50.87 13.96 72.54
CA GLY A 338 -50.92 12.67 73.25
C GLY A 338 -51.07 11.43 72.35
N TYR A 339 -51.53 11.60 71.12
CA TYR A 339 -51.59 10.60 70.06
C TYR A 339 -50.96 11.16 68.77
N LEU A 340 -50.55 10.27 67.86
CA LEU A 340 -49.98 10.66 66.57
C LEU A 340 -51.07 10.56 65.48
N PRO A 341 -51.40 11.65 64.77
CA PRO A 341 -52.37 11.61 63.67
C PRO A 341 -51.97 10.57 62.61
N GLU A 342 -52.92 9.78 62.13
CA GLU A 342 -52.69 8.69 61.15
C GLU A 342 -51.95 9.14 59.89
N ALA A 343 -52.22 10.37 59.41
CA ALA A 343 -51.54 10.97 58.26
C ALA A 343 -50.00 11.06 58.43
N ILE A 344 -49.50 11.11 59.67
CA ILE A 344 -48.08 11.19 59.99
C ILE A 344 -47.53 9.82 60.45
N ALA A 345 -48.41 8.94 60.93
CA ALA A 345 -48.07 7.60 61.43
C ALA A 345 -47.77 6.58 60.33
N HIS A 346 -48.24 6.78 59.10
CA HIS A 346 -47.98 5.87 57.98
C HIS A 346 -46.50 5.86 57.58
N ALA A 347 -45.72 4.94 58.15
CA ALA A 347 -44.33 4.71 57.75
C ALA A 347 -44.20 4.41 56.24
N GLU A 348 -45.24 3.83 55.62
CA GLU A 348 -45.28 3.49 54.20
C GLU A 348 -45.37 4.70 53.25
N SER A 349 -46.00 5.81 53.65
CA SER A 349 -46.03 7.02 52.81
C SER A 349 -44.67 7.71 52.81
N TRP A 350 -43.95 7.66 53.94
CA TRP A 350 -42.59 8.16 54.06
C TRP A 350 -41.57 7.27 53.36
N ALA A 351 -41.74 5.95 53.41
CA ALA A 351 -40.95 5.00 52.61
C ALA A 351 -41.12 5.27 51.11
N ARG A 352 -42.36 5.53 50.65
CA ARG A 352 -42.64 5.91 49.25
C ARG A 352 -42.03 7.25 48.84
N ILE A 353 -41.98 8.24 49.74
CA ILE A 353 -41.30 9.52 49.46
C ILE A 353 -39.78 9.31 49.37
N ALA A 354 -39.20 8.46 50.22
CA ALA A 354 -37.79 8.11 50.16
C ALA A 354 -37.45 7.34 48.87
N GLU A 355 -38.24 6.34 48.50
CA GLU A 355 -38.13 5.62 47.23
C GLU A 355 -38.31 6.55 46.02
N ALA A 356 -39.23 7.53 46.09
CA ALA A 356 -39.41 8.51 45.02
C ALA A 356 -38.21 9.44 44.85
N LEU A 357 -37.54 9.82 45.96
CA LEU A 357 -36.29 10.58 45.92
C LEU A 357 -35.13 9.75 45.37
N GLU A 358 -35.06 8.46 45.68
CA GLU A 358 -34.09 7.52 45.08
C GLU A 358 -34.37 7.25 43.60
N LEU A 359 -35.63 7.19 43.19
CA LEU A 359 -36.01 7.07 41.78
C LEU A 359 -35.69 8.34 40.99
N LEU A 360 -35.81 9.53 41.58
CA LEU A 360 -35.37 10.78 40.95
C LEU A 360 -33.85 10.82 40.75
N LEU A 361 -33.08 10.23 41.67
CA LEU A 361 -31.63 10.03 41.50
C LEU A 361 -31.34 9.13 40.28
N CYS A 362 -31.99 7.96 40.17
CA CYS A 362 -31.81 7.04 39.04
C CYS A 362 -32.34 7.58 37.70
N GLN A 363 -33.37 8.42 37.69
CA GLN A 363 -33.89 9.01 36.44
C GLN A 363 -33.02 10.17 35.93
N SER A 364 -32.35 10.89 36.82
CA SER A 364 -31.40 11.93 36.44
C SER A 364 -30.13 11.36 35.78
N THR A 365 -29.74 10.13 36.14
CA THR A 365 -28.61 9.41 35.55
C THR A 365 -28.90 8.91 34.14
N ASP A 366 -30.12 8.41 33.87
CA ASP A 366 -30.47 7.81 32.57
C ASP A 366 -30.76 8.85 31.47
N ARG A 367 -31.32 10.02 31.83
CA ARG A 367 -31.62 11.07 30.85
C ARG A 367 -30.38 11.75 30.25
N CYS A 368 -29.21 11.62 30.87
CA CYS A 368 -27.97 12.20 30.35
C CYS A 368 -27.31 11.31 29.29
N PHE A 369 -27.38 9.97 29.42
CA PHE A 369 -26.86 9.05 28.40
C PHE A 369 -27.64 9.10 27.08
N ALA A 370 -28.94 9.43 27.14
CA ALA A 370 -29.78 9.57 25.95
C ALA A 370 -29.52 10.84 25.12
N ARG A 371 -28.74 11.80 25.63
CA ARG A 371 -28.41 13.06 24.94
C ARG A 371 -26.97 13.14 24.39
N ALA A 372 -26.15 12.12 24.64
CA ALA A 372 -24.74 12.07 24.22
C ALA A 372 -24.47 11.04 23.08
N LYS A 373 -25.52 10.48 22.49
CA LYS A 373 -25.49 9.79 21.18
C LYS A 373 -26.22 10.66 20.18
#